data_AF-A0A1S4D509-F1
#
_entry.id   AF-A0A1S4D509-F1
#
_cell.length_a   1.000
_cell.length_b   1.000
_cell.length_c   1.000
_cell.angle_alpha   90.00
_cell.angle_beta   90.00
_cell.angle_gamma   90.00
#
_symmetry.space_group_name_H-M   'P 1'
#
loop_
_entity.id
_entity.type
_entity.pdbx_description
1 polymer ?
#
loop_
_entity_poly.entity_id
_entity_poly.type
_entity_poly.pdbx_seq_one_letter_code
_entity_poly.pdbx_strand_id
1 'polypeptide(L)'
;MEMYSSQKAVLEVEYFGEVGTGLGPTLEFYTLLSHDLQKVGLGMWRTSSSSSEHSVEVGVDEKLNGEDKELVQAPLGLFPRPWPSAVDTADGNQFTKVIEYFRLLGRVMAKALQDGRLLDLPMSTSFYKLVLGQELDLYDILSFDAELGKTLQELQALVSRKQYIESMGGLGQDKISDLHFRGTPVEDLCLDFTLPGYPEYVLKAGDQNVDLSNLEEYVSLVVDATVRTGIGRQMEAFRSGFNQVFDISALQTFSPTELDYLLCGRRELWKAETLVDHIKFDHGYTAKSPAIVYLLEIMGEFTPEQQRAFCQFVTGAPRLPPGGLAVLNPKLTIVRKHSSSASNTASNGNMPSESADDDLPSVMTCANYLKLPPYSTKEIMYKKLLYAINEGQGSFDLS
;
A
#
# COMPACT_ATOMS: atom_id res chain seq x y z
N MET A 1 12.83 1.67 -17.42
CA MET A 1 13.54 1.06 -16.27
C MET A 1 14.67 0.11 -16.66
N GLU A 2 14.48 -0.83 -17.61
CA GLU A 2 15.54 -1.80 -17.98
C GLU A 2 16.87 -1.14 -18.37
N MET A 3 16.84 -0.15 -19.27
CA MET A 3 18.03 0.59 -19.73
C MET A 3 18.75 1.37 -18.62
N TYR A 4 18.06 1.70 -17.53
CA TYR A 4 18.57 2.55 -16.45
C TYR A 4 18.93 1.77 -15.18
N SER A 5 18.55 0.49 -15.10
CA SER A 5 18.79 -0.35 -13.92
C SER A 5 20.27 -0.52 -13.60
N SER A 6 21.12 -0.63 -14.62
CA SER A 6 22.58 -0.75 -14.46
C SER A 6 23.30 0.60 -14.26
N GLN A 7 22.57 1.72 -14.35
CA GLN A 7 23.15 3.06 -14.24
C GLN A 7 23.01 3.59 -12.81
N LYS A 8 24.12 4.12 -12.27
CA LYS A 8 24.15 4.76 -10.94
C LYS A 8 23.62 6.19 -10.93
N ALA A 9 23.29 6.76 -12.09
CA ALA A 9 22.74 8.10 -12.19
C ALA A 9 21.32 8.13 -11.61
N VAL A 10 20.99 9.18 -10.86
CA VAL A 10 19.63 9.39 -10.34
C VAL A 10 18.67 9.53 -11.52
N LEU A 11 17.54 8.83 -11.46
CA LEU A 11 16.52 8.91 -12.51
C LEU A 11 15.88 10.30 -12.52
N GLU A 12 15.75 10.89 -13.70
CA GLU A 12 14.95 12.10 -13.95
C GLU A 12 13.93 11.78 -15.05
N VAL A 13 12.66 12.10 -14.81
CA VAL A 13 11.54 11.80 -15.71
C VAL A 13 11.01 13.08 -16.34
N GLU A 14 10.67 12.98 -17.62
CA GLU A 14 9.98 14.00 -18.41
C GLU A 14 8.74 13.34 -19.03
N TYR A 15 7.58 14.00 -18.92
CA TYR A 15 6.34 13.54 -19.53
C TYR A 15 6.19 14.13 -20.93
N PHE A 16 5.81 13.30 -21.89
CA PHE A 16 5.64 13.74 -23.27
C PHE A 16 4.48 14.73 -23.39
N GLY A 17 4.77 15.96 -23.81
CA GLY A 17 3.76 17.02 -23.99
C GLY A 17 3.57 17.92 -22.78
N GLU A 18 4.30 17.70 -21.67
CA GLU A 18 4.28 18.56 -20.49
C GLU A 18 5.53 19.43 -20.41
N VAL A 19 5.42 20.58 -19.74
CA VAL A 19 6.52 21.54 -19.61
C VAL A 19 7.25 21.31 -18.29
N GLY A 20 8.44 20.72 -18.34
CA GLY A 20 9.35 20.65 -17.21
C GLY A 20 9.95 19.26 -16.98
N THR A 21 11.18 19.23 -16.49
CA THR A 21 11.86 18.03 -15.98
C THR A 21 12.24 18.25 -14.51
N GLY A 22 12.51 17.17 -13.79
CA GLY A 22 13.13 17.26 -12.46
C GLY A 22 12.43 16.47 -11.37
N LEU A 23 12.52 16.98 -10.14
CA LEU A 23 12.13 16.25 -8.93
C LEU A 23 10.64 15.90 -8.88
N GLY A 24 9.77 16.85 -9.22
CA GLY A 24 8.31 16.69 -9.18
C GLY A 24 7.82 15.58 -10.12
N PRO A 25 8.05 15.70 -11.45
CA PRO A 25 7.67 14.67 -12.42
C PRO A 25 8.22 13.28 -12.08
N THR A 26 9.44 13.22 -11.53
CA THR A 26 10.04 11.95 -11.10
C THR A 26 9.31 11.32 -9.91
N LEU A 27 8.91 12.12 -8.92
CA LEU A 27 8.14 11.62 -7.77
C LEU A 27 6.76 11.11 -8.21
N GLU A 28 6.10 11.87 -9.07
CA GLU A 28 4.82 11.48 -9.66
C GLU A 28 4.93 10.16 -10.43
N PHE A 29 5.99 9.99 -11.22
CA PHE A 29 6.25 8.73 -11.92
C PHE A 29 6.29 7.54 -10.97
N TYR A 30 6.99 7.66 -9.83
CA TYR A 30 7.02 6.57 -8.84
C TYR A 30 5.66 6.33 -8.18
N THR A 31 4.86 7.39 -7.95
CA THR A 31 3.50 7.28 -7.43
C THR A 31 2.57 6.57 -8.43
N LEU A 32 2.52 7.03 -9.68
CA LEU A 32 1.71 6.43 -10.74
C LEU A 32 2.12 4.98 -11.01
N LEU A 33 3.42 4.70 -11.08
CA LEU A 33 3.91 3.33 -11.24
C LEU A 33 3.54 2.44 -10.05
N SER A 34 3.59 2.97 -8.82
CA SER A 34 3.15 2.21 -7.64
C SER A 34 1.66 1.87 -7.73
N HIS A 35 0.83 2.81 -8.19
CA HIS A 35 -0.60 2.59 -8.38
C HIS A 35 -0.88 1.58 -9.51
N ASP A 36 -0.21 1.72 -10.66
CA ASP A 36 -0.35 0.81 -11.79
C ASP A 36 0.01 -0.63 -11.43
N LEU A 37 1.09 -0.82 -10.65
CA LEU A 37 1.50 -2.14 -10.16
C LEU A 37 0.49 -2.77 -9.19
N GLN A 38 -0.48 -2.01 -8.65
CA GLN A 38 -1.52 -2.49 -7.73
C GLN A 38 -2.83 -2.90 -8.41
N LYS A 39 -2.95 -2.72 -9.73
CA LYS A 39 -4.19 -3.01 -10.45
C LYS A 39 -4.57 -4.50 -10.43
N VAL A 40 -5.84 -4.79 -10.18
CA VAL A 40 -6.41 -6.15 -10.10
C VAL A 40 -6.14 -6.94 -11.39
N GLY A 41 -6.24 -6.28 -12.55
CA GLY A 41 -6.06 -6.91 -13.86
C GLY A 41 -4.65 -7.47 -14.12
N LEU A 42 -3.65 -7.11 -13.30
CA LEU A 42 -2.29 -7.64 -13.45
C LEU A 42 -2.14 -9.07 -12.92
N GLY A 43 -3.02 -9.52 -12.02
CA GLY A 43 -2.95 -10.86 -11.43
C GLY A 43 -1.71 -11.11 -10.55
N MET A 44 -1.04 -10.04 -10.10
CA MET A 44 0.17 -10.13 -9.27
C MET A 44 -0.13 -10.48 -7.80
N TRP A 45 -1.25 -9.99 -7.28
CA TRP A 45 -1.53 -9.95 -5.85
C TRP A 45 -2.70 -10.82 -5.46
N ARG A 46 -2.68 -11.32 -4.21
CA ARG A 46 -3.87 -11.93 -3.61
C ARG A 46 -4.97 -10.88 -3.46
N THR A 47 -6.19 -11.28 -3.75
CA THR A 47 -7.39 -10.47 -3.52
C THR A 47 -8.15 -11.06 -2.33
N SER A 48 -8.43 -10.27 -1.31
CA SER A 48 -9.35 -10.68 -0.26
C SER A 48 -10.75 -10.79 -0.88
N SER A 49 -11.29 -12.01 -0.94
CA SER A 49 -12.61 -12.28 -1.49
C SER A 49 -13.70 -11.71 -0.57
N SER A 50 -14.21 -10.53 -0.88
CA SER A 50 -15.57 -10.11 -0.47
C SER A 50 -16.41 -9.56 -1.63
N SER A 51 -15.83 -9.42 -2.83
CA SER A 51 -16.58 -9.08 -4.04
C SER A 51 -16.71 -10.32 -4.93
N SER A 52 -17.47 -11.31 -4.45
CA SER A 52 -18.13 -12.26 -5.36
C SER A 52 -18.99 -11.47 -6.35
N GLU A 53 -19.00 -11.92 -7.59
CA GLU A 53 -19.63 -11.35 -8.80
C GLU A 53 -21.17 -11.20 -8.76
N HIS A 54 -21.72 -10.60 -7.71
CA HIS A 54 -23.12 -10.21 -7.64
C HIS A 54 -23.23 -8.76 -7.19
N SER A 55 -23.04 -7.84 -8.14
CA SER A 55 -23.54 -6.47 -8.03
C SER A 55 -25.07 -6.49 -8.04
N VAL A 56 -25.67 -6.73 -6.88
CA VAL A 56 -27.03 -6.27 -6.61
C VAL A 56 -26.88 -4.88 -5.98
N GLU A 57 -27.35 -3.88 -6.72
CA GLU A 57 -27.42 -2.49 -6.29
C GLU A 57 -28.12 -2.38 -4.94
N VAL A 58 -27.38 -2.02 -3.89
CA VAL A 58 -27.96 -1.40 -2.70
C VAL A 58 -27.09 -0.19 -2.36
N GLY A 59 -27.68 0.98 -2.58
CA GLY A 59 -27.02 2.27 -2.45
C GLY A 59 -26.62 2.59 -1.02
N VAL A 60 -25.35 2.92 -0.86
CA VAL A 60 -24.86 3.86 0.15
C VAL A 60 -23.87 4.77 -0.56
N ASP A 61 -24.16 6.08 -0.53
CA ASP A 61 -23.35 7.15 -1.12
C ASP A 61 -21.97 7.24 -0.43
N GLU A 62 -21.02 6.44 -0.88
CA GLU A 62 -19.60 6.77 -0.78
C GLU A 62 -19.06 6.93 -2.19
N LYS A 63 -18.87 8.19 -2.60
CA LYS A 63 -18.15 8.56 -3.82
C LYS A 63 -16.66 8.22 -3.64
N LEU A 64 -16.32 6.94 -3.71
CA LEU A 64 -14.97 6.51 -4.07
C LEU A 64 -14.80 6.80 -5.56
N ASN A 65 -13.77 7.58 -5.91
CA ASN A 65 -13.44 7.92 -7.29
C ASN A 65 -13.32 6.63 -8.12
N GLY A 66 -13.75 6.68 -9.39
CA GLY A 66 -13.83 5.51 -10.27
C GLY A 66 -12.51 4.75 -10.49
N GLU A 67 -11.37 5.30 -10.09
CA GLU A 67 -10.03 4.72 -10.20
C GLU A 67 -9.71 3.71 -9.07
N ASP A 68 -10.24 3.90 -7.85
CA ASP A 68 -9.99 3.01 -6.71
C ASP A 68 -10.66 1.62 -6.86
N LYS A 69 -11.64 1.50 -7.77
CA LYS A 69 -12.30 0.23 -8.08
C LYS A 69 -11.42 -0.75 -8.84
N GLU A 70 -10.30 -0.29 -9.42
CA GLU A 70 -9.36 -1.15 -10.14
C GLU A 70 -8.18 -1.62 -9.28
N LEU A 71 -8.02 -1.11 -8.05
CA LEU A 71 -6.92 -1.46 -7.16
C LEU A 71 -7.23 -2.68 -6.29
N VAL A 72 -6.19 -3.48 -6.05
CA VAL A 72 -6.28 -4.63 -5.13
C VAL A 72 -6.52 -4.16 -3.70
N GLN A 73 -7.60 -4.64 -3.10
CA GLN A 73 -7.90 -4.43 -1.68
C GLN A 73 -7.09 -5.40 -0.83
N ALA A 74 -6.07 -4.88 -0.16
CA ALA A 74 -5.16 -5.65 0.68
C ALA A 74 -4.97 -4.95 2.05
N PRO A 75 -5.90 -5.09 3.00
CA PRO A 75 -5.85 -4.38 4.28
C PRO A 75 -4.64 -4.75 5.15
N LEU A 76 -4.08 -5.94 4.92
CA LEU A 76 -2.87 -6.46 5.57
C LEU A 76 -1.61 -6.31 4.69
N GLY A 77 -1.74 -5.59 3.58
CA GLY A 77 -0.70 -5.36 2.60
C GLY A 77 -0.66 -6.42 1.49
N LEU A 78 -0.09 -6.01 0.37
CA LEU A 78 0.04 -6.80 -0.85
C LEU A 78 0.93 -8.01 -0.60
N PHE A 79 0.48 -9.16 -1.07
CA PHE A 79 1.24 -10.41 -1.06
C PHE A 79 1.04 -11.14 -2.39
N PRO A 80 2.06 -11.82 -2.94
CA PRO A 80 1.97 -12.44 -4.26
C PRO A 80 0.84 -13.45 -4.35
N ARG A 81 0.09 -13.40 -5.47
CA ARG A 81 -0.86 -14.45 -5.83
C ARG A 81 -0.09 -15.76 -6.07
N PRO A 82 -0.56 -16.90 -5.53
CA PRO A 82 0.00 -18.20 -5.86
C PRO A 82 -0.42 -18.65 -7.27
N TRP A 83 0.52 -19.25 -8.01
CA TRP A 83 0.32 -19.75 -9.37
C TRP A 83 0.76 -21.21 -9.47
N PRO A 84 -0.04 -22.10 -10.07
CA PRO A 84 0.29 -23.52 -10.12
C PRO A 84 1.55 -23.77 -10.95
N SER A 85 2.29 -24.84 -10.64
CA SER A 85 3.54 -25.16 -11.34
C SER A 85 3.31 -25.53 -12.81
N ALA A 86 2.14 -26.07 -13.16
CA ALA A 86 1.79 -26.63 -14.47
C ALA A 86 1.15 -25.63 -15.48
N VAL A 87 1.47 -24.33 -15.42
CA VAL A 87 0.80 -23.25 -16.19
C VAL A 87 1.18 -23.22 -17.70
N ASP A 88 1.62 -24.34 -18.29
CA ASP A 88 2.05 -24.35 -19.70
C ASP A 88 0.91 -24.43 -20.74
N THR A 89 -0.37 -24.56 -20.35
CA THR A 89 -1.45 -24.71 -21.34
C THR A 89 -2.73 -23.97 -20.96
N ALA A 90 -2.73 -22.64 -21.22
CA ALA A 90 -3.87 -21.72 -21.46
C ALA A 90 -3.53 -20.31 -20.92
N ASP A 91 -3.12 -20.23 -19.64
CA ASP A 91 -2.79 -18.97 -18.95
C ASP A 91 -1.30 -18.62 -18.96
N GLY A 92 -0.47 -19.41 -19.66
CA GLY A 92 0.98 -19.20 -19.75
C GLY A 92 1.37 -17.78 -20.21
N ASN A 93 0.56 -17.16 -21.08
CA ASN A 93 0.79 -15.79 -21.52
C ASN A 93 0.50 -14.76 -20.40
N GLN A 94 -0.52 -14.98 -19.57
CA GLN A 94 -0.80 -14.12 -18.43
C GLN A 94 0.29 -14.26 -17.37
N PHE A 95 0.67 -15.50 -17.04
CA PHE A 95 1.71 -15.73 -16.04
C PHE A 95 3.07 -15.18 -16.48
N THR A 96 3.41 -15.27 -17.76
CA THR A 96 4.63 -14.66 -18.31
C THR A 96 4.66 -13.15 -18.05
N LYS A 97 3.53 -12.46 -18.26
CA LYS A 97 3.41 -11.03 -17.92
C LYS A 97 3.56 -10.77 -16.43
N VAL A 98 2.97 -11.60 -15.57
CA VAL A 98 3.14 -11.51 -14.11
C VAL A 98 4.62 -11.59 -13.73
N ILE A 99 5.36 -12.54 -14.31
CA ILE A 99 6.81 -12.68 -14.10
C ILE A 99 7.58 -11.43 -14.53
N GLU A 100 7.22 -10.83 -15.67
CA GLU A 100 7.81 -9.57 -16.13
C GLU A 100 7.50 -8.41 -15.18
N TYR A 101 6.28 -8.32 -14.65
CA TYR A 101 5.91 -7.29 -13.67
C TYR A 101 6.63 -7.48 -12.33
N PHE A 102 6.81 -8.70 -11.84
CA PHE A 102 7.62 -8.94 -10.65
C PHE A 102 9.09 -8.57 -10.86
N ARG A 103 9.65 -8.85 -12.04
CA ARG A 103 11.00 -8.39 -12.41
C ARG A 103 11.08 -6.86 -12.47
N LEU A 104 10.07 -6.20 -13.04
CA LEU A 104 9.96 -4.75 -13.04
C LEU A 104 9.90 -4.20 -11.62
N LEU A 105 9.05 -4.77 -10.76
CA LEU A 105 8.91 -4.40 -9.36
C LEU A 105 10.25 -4.49 -8.61
N GLY A 106 11.02 -5.57 -8.83
CA GLY A 106 12.37 -5.71 -8.27
C GLY A 106 13.30 -4.57 -8.70
N ARG A 107 13.34 -4.26 -10.01
CA ARG A 107 14.14 -3.14 -10.56
C ARG A 107 13.71 -1.79 -9.96
N VAL A 108 12.40 -1.56 -9.85
CA VAL A 108 11.82 -0.31 -9.35
C VAL A 108 12.12 -0.12 -7.86
N MET A 109 11.93 -1.16 -7.04
CA MET A 109 12.28 -1.14 -5.62
C MET A 109 13.76 -0.88 -5.39
N ALA A 110 14.63 -1.59 -6.09
CA ALA A 110 16.07 -1.37 -5.96
C ALA A 110 16.45 0.05 -6.42
N LYS A 111 15.89 0.52 -7.54
CA LYS A 111 16.19 1.87 -8.03
C LYS A 111 15.68 2.97 -7.10
N ALA A 112 14.47 2.80 -6.54
CA ALA A 112 13.92 3.72 -5.55
C ALA A 112 14.81 3.82 -4.31
N LEU A 113 15.31 2.68 -3.81
CA LEU A 113 16.28 2.64 -2.71
C LEU A 113 17.59 3.36 -3.05
N GLN A 114 18.15 3.10 -4.24
CA GLN A 114 19.38 3.72 -4.70
C GLN A 114 19.24 5.25 -4.81
N ASP A 115 18.08 5.72 -5.28
CA ASP A 115 17.82 7.13 -5.55
C ASP A 115 17.21 7.87 -4.35
N GLY A 116 16.99 7.19 -3.22
CA GLY A 116 16.36 7.76 -2.02
C GLY A 116 14.90 8.18 -2.25
N ARG A 117 14.17 7.43 -3.08
CA ARG A 117 12.77 7.65 -3.44
C ARG A 117 11.85 6.69 -2.69
N LEU A 118 10.64 7.16 -2.44
CA LEU A 118 9.60 6.35 -1.82
C LEU A 118 8.73 5.69 -2.88
N LEU A 119 8.27 4.49 -2.56
CA LEU A 119 7.26 3.77 -3.32
C LEU A 119 5.99 3.68 -2.49
N ASP A 120 4.86 3.87 -3.14
CA ASP A 120 3.58 3.80 -2.48
C ASP A 120 2.94 2.42 -2.69
N LEU A 121 3.66 1.40 -2.25
CA LEU A 121 3.28 0.01 -2.35
C LEU A 121 3.09 -0.56 -0.95
N PRO A 122 1.86 -0.69 -0.43
CA PRO A 122 1.61 -1.23 0.90
C PRO A 122 1.86 -2.74 0.91
N MET A 123 3.11 -3.17 0.94
CA MET A 123 3.47 -4.59 0.98
C MET A 123 3.21 -5.18 2.37
N SER A 124 2.85 -6.46 2.44
CA SER A 124 2.73 -7.15 3.73
C SER A 124 4.09 -7.38 4.38
N THR A 125 4.11 -7.52 5.71
CA THR A 125 5.34 -7.86 6.45
C THR A 125 5.99 -9.14 5.93
N SER A 126 5.19 -10.13 5.53
CA SER A 126 5.69 -11.39 4.95
C SER A 126 6.35 -11.21 3.59
N PHE A 127 5.91 -10.24 2.78
CA PHE A 127 6.62 -9.93 1.53
C PHE A 127 8.05 -9.47 1.83
N TYR A 128 8.23 -8.56 2.79
CA TYR A 128 9.57 -8.09 3.18
C TYR A 128 10.44 -9.20 3.78
N LYS A 129 9.85 -10.14 4.54
CA LYS A 129 10.57 -11.35 4.98
C LYS A 129 11.15 -12.14 3.79
N LEU A 130 10.36 -12.35 2.73
CA LEU A 130 10.83 -13.03 1.51
C LEU A 130 11.94 -12.25 0.80
N VAL A 131 11.83 -10.92 0.71
CA VAL A 131 12.88 -10.04 0.14
C VAL A 131 14.20 -10.22 0.89
N LEU A 132 14.13 -10.31 2.22
CA LEU A 132 15.29 -10.56 3.09
C LEU A 132 15.81 -12.01 3.05
N GLY A 133 15.14 -12.90 2.30
CA GLY A 133 15.51 -14.31 2.18
C GLY A 133 15.10 -15.17 3.37
N GLN A 134 14.14 -14.71 4.18
CA GLN A 134 13.56 -15.50 5.26
C GLN A 134 12.51 -16.46 4.69
N GLU A 135 12.44 -17.66 5.27
CA GLU A 135 11.37 -18.60 4.97
C GLU A 135 10.10 -18.22 5.74
N LEU A 136 8.95 -18.45 5.11
CA LEU A 136 7.64 -18.24 5.69
C LEU A 136 7.03 -19.55 6.14
N ASP A 137 6.20 -19.49 7.17
CA ASP A 137 5.44 -20.63 7.68
C ASP A 137 3.92 -20.36 7.76
N LEU A 138 3.19 -21.29 8.37
CA LEU A 138 1.75 -21.20 8.61
C LEU A 138 1.34 -19.93 9.37
N TYR A 139 2.15 -19.48 10.32
CA TYR A 139 1.81 -18.35 11.19
C TYR A 139 1.98 -17.02 10.47
N ASP A 140 2.86 -16.96 9.47
CA ASP A 140 3.04 -15.79 8.62
C ASP A 140 1.82 -15.47 7.75
N ILE A 141 0.99 -16.46 7.43
CA ILE A 141 -0.22 -16.27 6.62
C ILE A 141 -1.17 -15.24 7.25
N LEU A 142 -1.24 -15.17 8.59
CA LEU A 142 -2.06 -14.16 9.30
C LEU A 142 -1.67 -12.71 8.97
N SER A 143 -0.43 -12.47 8.54
CA SER A 143 0.06 -11.12 8.25
C SER A 143 -0.38 -10.57 6.89
N PHE A 144 -1.01 -11.39 6.05
CA PHE A 144 -1.55 -10.95 4.75
C PHE A 144 -2.92 -11.56 4.42
N ASP A 145 -3.34 -12.63 5.10
CA ASP A 145 -4.62 -13.30 4.95
C ASP A 145 -5.09 -13.86 6.32
N ALA A 146 -5.74 -12.99 7.11
CA ALA A 146 -6.14 -13.34 8.47
C ALA A 146 -7.22 -14.43 8.53
N GLU A 147 -8.08 -14.54 7.51
CA GLU A 147 -9.14 -15.55 7.48
C GLU A 147 -8.57 -16.93 7.18
N LEU A 148 -7.78 -17.05 6.11
CA LEU A 148 -7.12 -18.30 5.75
C LEU A 148 -6.16 -18.73 6.86
N GLY A 149 -5.34 -17.81 7.37
CA GLY A 149 -4.37 -18.10 8.42
C GLY A 149 -5.01 -18.64 9.71
N LYS A 150 -6.14 -18.06 10.16
CA LYS A 150 -6.88 -18.57 11.33
C LYS A 150 -7.43 -19.97 11.09
N THR A 151 -8.07 -20.17 9.93
CA THR A 151 -8.66 -21.47 9.55
C THR A 151 -7.58 -22.55 9.53
N LEU A 152 -6.43 -22.29 8.91
CA LEU A 152 -5.35 -23.27 8.84
C LEU A 152 -4.72 -23.56 10.21
N GLN A 153 -4.60 -22.57 11.09
CA GLN A 153 -4.13 -22.79 12.47
C GLN A 153 -5.08 -23.68 13.28
N GLU A 154 -6.39 -23.48 13.13
CA GLU A 154 -7.40 -24.33 13.77
C GLU A 154 -7.35 -25.77 13.23
N LEU A 155 -7.18 -25.96 11.91
CA LEU A 155 -6.99 -27.28 11.31
C LEU A 155 -5.68 -27.94 11.77
N GLN A 156 -4.58 -27.19 11.83
CA GLN A 156 -3.29 -27.68 12.35
C GLN A 156 -3.39 -28.10 13.83
N ALA A 157 -4.20 -27.40 14.63
CA ALA A 157 -4.46 -27.78 16.02
C ALA A 157 -5.21 -29.13 16.10
N LEU A 158 -6.16 -29.39 15.19
CA LEU A 158 -6.84 -30.69 15.10
C LEU A 158 -5.87 -31.82 14.73
N VAL A 159 -4.99 -31.59 13.74
CA VAL A 159 -3.94 -32.54 13.35
C VAL A 159 -3.05 -32.86 14.55
N SER A 160 -2.56 -31.83 15.25
CA SER A 160 -1.69 -31.98 16.42
C SER A 160 -2.38 -32.77 17.55
N ARG A 161 -3.68 -32.54 17.75
CA ARG A 161 -4.48 -33.26 18.75
C ARG A 161 -4.69 -34.72 18.37
N LYS A 162 -4.94 -35.02 17.09
CA LYS A 162 -5.02 -36.39 16.57
C LYS A 162 -3.71 -37.14 16.83
N GLN A 163 -2.58 -36.58 16.39
CA GLN A 163 -1.25 -37.18 16.59
C GLN A 163 -0.94 -37.44 18.07
N TYR A 164 -1.31 -36.50 18.95
CA TYR A 164 -1.17 -36.67 20.40
C TYR A 164 -1.98 -37.87 20.91
N ILE A 165 -3.24 -38.02 20.51
CA ILE A 165 -4.09 -39.16 20.92
C ILE A 165 -3.52 -40.47 20.41
N GLU A 166 -3.05 -40.52 19.16
CA GLU A 166 -2.43 -41.71 18.56
C GLU A 166 -1.16 -42.11 19.32
N SER A 167 -0.36 -41.15 19.77
CA SER A 167 0.86 -41.40 20.54
C SER A 167 0.62 -42.00 21.94
N MET A 168 -0.59 -41.85 22.50
CA MET A 168 -0.93 -42.36 23.84
C MET A 168 -1.35 -43.84 23.89
N GLY A 169 -1.47 -44.53 22.75
CA GLY A 169 -1.66 -45.98 22.66
C GLY A 169 -3.10 -46.50 22.89
N GLY A 170 -3.66 -47.12 21.85
CA GLY A 170 -4.66 -48.21 21.90
C GLY A 170 -6.13 -47.91 22.24
N LEU A 171 -6.45 -46.84 22.98
CA LEU A 171 -7.84 -46.50 23.40
C LEU A 171 -8.34 -45.17 22.78
N GLY A 172 -7.75 -44.77 21.65
CA GLY A 172 -7.92 -43.44 21.08
C GLY A 172 -8.93 -43.32 19.95
N GLN A 173 -9.38 -44.41 19.32
CA GLN A 173 -10.22 -44.33 18.11
C GLN A 173 -11.55 -43.59 18.36
N ASP A 174 -12.25 -43.88 19.46
CA ASP A 174 -13.47 -43.14 19.81
C ASP A 174 -13.22 -41.64 20.05
N LYS A 175 -12.03 -41.28 20.57
CA LYS A 175 -11.65 -39.88 20.80
C LYS A 175 -11.18 -39.16 19.54
N ILE A 176 -10.68 -39.90 18.56
CA ILE A 176 -10.28 -39.37 17.25
C ILE A 176 -11.54 -39.07 16.43
N SER A 177 -12.53 -39.98 16.46
CA SER A 177 -13.83 -39.76 15.82
C SER A 177 -14.62 -38.59 16.42
N ASP A 178 -14.31 -38.19 17.66
CA ASP A 178 -14.90 -37.02 18.33
C ASP A 178 -14.16 -35.69 17.99
N LEU A 179 -13.11 -35.72 17.15
CA LEU A 179 -12.45 -34.49 16.70
C LEU A 179 -13.27 -33.79 15.64
N HIS A 180 -13.73 -32.58 15.96
CA HIS A 180 -14.56 -31.76 15.09
C HIS A 180 -13.93 -30.38 14.87
N PHE A 181 -14.05 -29.85 13.65
CA PHE A 181 -13.73 -28.47 13.33
C PHE A 181 -14.96 -27.60 13.60
N ARG A 182 -14.90 -26.73 14.61
CA ARG A 182 -16.01 -25.83 15.01
C ARG A 182 -17.35 -26.56 15.23
N GLY A 183 -17.29 -27.81 15.69
CA GLY A 183 -18.48 -28.65 15.92
C GLY A 183 -18.95 -29.47 14.71
N THR A 184 -18.23 -29.41 13.58
CA THR A 184 -18.53 -30.15 12.35
C THR A 184 -17.42 -31.18 12.07
N PRO A 185 -17.77 -32.43 11.68
CA PRO A 185 -16.78 -33.41 11.22
C PRO A 185 -15.99 -32.87 10.01
N VAL A 186 -14.73 -33.27 9.85
CA VAL A 186 -13.87 -32.71 8.79
C VAL A 186 -14.39 -33.10 7.40
N GLU A 187 -14.86 -34.33 7.26
CA GLU A 187 -15.50 -34.87 6.05
C GLU A 187 -16.76 -34.11 5.62
N ASP A 188 -17.50 -33.52 6.58
CA ASP A 188 -18.71 -32.74 6.33
C ASP A 188 -18.41 -31.29 5.89
N LEU A 189 -17.14 -30.87 5.97
CA LEU A 189 -16.71 -29.57 5.42
C LEU A 189 -16.65 -29.59 3.89
N CYS A 190 -16.70 -30.79 3.26
CA CYS A 190 -16.64 -30.96 1.81
C CYS A 190 -15.42 -30.28 1.16
N LEU A 191 -14.29 -30.27 1.86
CA LEU A 191 -13.04 -29.75 1.33
C LEU A 191 -12.45 -30.75 0.33
N ASP A 192 -11.94 -30.26 -0.78
CA ASP A 192 -11.16 -31.00 -1.75
C ASP A 192 -9.69 -30.51 -1.72
N PHE A 193 -8.83 -31.14 -2.52
CA PHE A 193 -7.43 -30.72 -2.66
C PHE A 193 -7.26 -29.58 -3.66
N THR A 194 -8.03 -28.51 -3.50
CA THR A 194 -7.85 -27.24 -4.20
C THR A 194 -7.39 -26.15 -3.23
N LEU A 195 -6.68 -25.14 -3.74
CA LEU A 195 -6.23 -24.03 -2.91
C LEU A 195 -7.42 -23.11 -2.59
N PRO A 196 -7.72 -22.82 -1.30
CA PRO A 196 -8.80 -21.91 -0.96
C PRO A 196 -8.66 -20.54 -1.63
N GLY A 197 -9.73 -20.12 -2.32
CA GLY A 197 -9.78 -18.87 -3.09
C GLY A 197 -9.24 -18.96 -4.53
N TYR A 198 -8.66 -20.11 -4.93
CA TYR A 198 -8.06 -20.33 -6.25
C TYR A 198 -8.46 -21.71 -6.78
N PRO A 199 -9.71 -21.89 -7.26
CA PRO A 199 -10.22 -23.18 -7.73
C PRO A 199 -9.41 -23.78 -8.90
N GLU A 200 -8.70 -22.95 -9.66
CA GLU A 200 -7.79 -23.36 -10.72
C GLU A 200 -6.49 -23.99 -10.21
N TYR A 201 -6.14 -23.77 -8.93
CA TYR A 201 -4.94 -24.31 -8.31
C TYR A 201 -5.27 -25.63 -7.60
N VAL A 202 -5.08 -26.73 -8.33
CA VAL A 202 -5.18 -28.09 -7.77
C VAL A 202 -3.91 -28.44 -6.99
N LEU A 203 -4.06 -28.72 -5.70
CA LEU A 203 -2.96 -29.11 -4.80
C LEU A 203 -2.55 -30.57 -4.99
N LYS A 204 -3.52 -31.44 -5.23
CA LYS A 204 -3.33 -32.87 -5.44
C LYS A 204 -4.37 -33.40 -6.42
N ALA A 205 -3.92 -34.15 -7.41
CA ALA A 205 -4.82 -34.78 -8.38
C ALA A 205 -5.61 -35.92 -7.72
N GLY A 206 -6.92 -35.95 -7.96
CA GLY A 206 -7.82 -36.98 -7.46
C GLY A 206 -9.18 -36.40 -7.07
N ASP A 207 -10.14 -37.29 -6.80
CA ASP A 207 -11.50 -36.95 -6.37
C ASP A 207 -11.70 -37.30 -4.88
N GLN A 208 -10.60 -37.27 -4.12
CA GLN A 208 -10.61 -37.61 -2.70
C GLN A 208 -10.88 -36.35 -1.88
N ASN A 209 -11.95 -36.38 -1.09
CA ASN A 209 -12.25 -35.32 -0.14
C ASN A 209 -11.29 -35.36 1.06
N VAL A 210 -11.13 -34.21 1.71
CA VAL A 210 -10.34 -34.07 2.92
C VAL A 210 -11.12 -34.65 4.10
N ASP A 211 -10.44 -35.48 4.88
CA ASP A 211 -10.93 -36.09 6.11
C ASP A 211 -9.82 -36.06 7.17
N LEU A 212 -10.09 -36.59 8.36
CA LEU A 212 -9.09 -36.64 9.44
C LEU A 212 -7.82 -37.44 9.08
N SER A 213 -7.87 -38.36 8.11
CA SER A 213 -6.72 -39.18 7.72
C SER A 213 -5.72 -38.42 6.86
N ASN A 214 -6.19 -37.50 6.02
CA ASN A 214 -5.38 -36.74 5.07
C ASN A 214 -5.31 -35.23 5.36
N LEU A 215 -5.94 -34.76 6.46
CA LEU A 215 -5.96 -33.34 6.85
C LEU A 215 -4.56 -32.71 7.00
N GLU A 216 -3.59 -33.45 7.53
CA GLU A 216 -2.20 -32.96 7.67
C GLU A 216 -1.56 -32.67 6.31
N GLU A 217 -1.80 -33.56 5.33
CA GLU A 217 -1.34 -33.36 3.97
C GLU A 217 -2.01 -32.15 3.33
N TYR A 218 -3.33 -32.00 3.50
CA TYR A 218 -4.07 -30.85 3.02
C TYR A 218 -3.51 -29.52 3.58
N VAL A 219 -3.35 -29.41 4.90
CA VAL A 219 -2.80 -28.19 5.53
C VAL A 219 -1.39 -27.89 5.02
N SER A 220 -0.52 -28.90 4.94
CA SER A 220 0.85 -28.76 4.43
C SER A 220 0.88 -28.25 2.99
N LEU A 221 0.05 -28.82 2.10
CA LEU A 221 -0.03 -28.41 0.70
C LEU A 221 -0.59 -27.00 0.53
N VAL A 222 -1.62 -26.62 1.30
CA VAL A 222 -2.18 -25.25 1.26
C VAL A 222 -1.12 -24.23 1.70
N VAL A 223 -0.40 -24.50 2.79
CA VAL A 223 0.67 -23.62 3.28
C VAL A 223 1.78 -23.51 2.22
N ASP A 224 2.28 -24.64 1.72
CA ASP A 224 3.33 -24.66 0.70
C ASP A 224 2.96 -23.90 -0.57
N ALA A 225 1.76 -24.12 -1.10
CA ALA A 225 1.26 -23.40 -2.26
C ALA A 225 1.10 -21.90 -1.98
N THR A 226 0.69 -21.51 -0.77
CA THR A 226 0.45 -20.11 -0.40
C THR A 226 1.74 -19.31 -0.23
N VAL A 227 2.76 -19.86 0.44
CA VAL A 227 3.95 -19.09 0.83
C VAL A 227 5.27 -19.56 0.22
N ARG A 228 5.27 -20.68 -0.50
CA ARG A 228 6.48 -21.27 -1.08
C ARG A 228 6.32 -21.54 -2.57
N THR A 229 5.91 -22.75 -2.96
CA THR A 229 5.98 -23.22 -4.35
C THR A 229 5.10 -22.40 -5.29
N GLY A 230 3.94 -21.95 -4.84
CA GLY A 230 3.02 -21.14 -5.66
C GLY A 230 3.55 -19.72 -5.96
N ILE A 231 4.50 -19.20 -5.17
CA ILE A 231 5.02 -17.83 -5.35
C ILE A 231 6.51 -17.79 -5.76
N GLY A 232 7.19 -18.94 -5.76
CA GLY A 232 8.64 -19.01 -5.93
C GLY A 232 9.15 -18.40 -7.24
N ARG A 233 8.46 -18.63 -8.35
CA ARG A 233 8.86 -18.08 -9.67
C ARG A 233 8.74 -16.56 -9.73
N GLN A 234 7.68 -16.01 -9.14
CA GLN A 234 7.44 -14.57 -9.01
C GLN A 234 8.54 -13.92 -8.17
N MET A 235 8.86 -14.53 -7.01
CA MET A 235 9.90 -14.02 -6.12
C MET A 235 11.30 -14.13 -6.72
N GLU A 236 11.59 -15.17 -7.51
CA GLU A 236 12.84 -15.28 -8.25
C GLU A 236 12.95 -14.20 -9.34
N ALA A 237 11.86 -13.92 -10.06
CA ALA A 237 11.83 -12.84 -11.04
C ALA A 237 12.06 -11.47 -10.39
N PHE A 238 11.42 -11.23 -9.23
CA PHE A 238 11.66 -10.05 -8.40
C PHE A 238 13.12 -9.93 -7.99
N ARG A 239 13.72 -10.99 -7.43
CA ARG A 239 15.12 -11.02 -7.01
C ARG A 239 16.07 -10.76 -8.18
N SER A 240 15.81 -11.38 -9.32
CA SER A 240 16.55 -11.17 -10.57
C SER A 240 16.46 -9.71 -11.04
N GLY A 241 15.30 -9.08 -10.94
CA GLY A 241 15.11 -7.67 -11.26
C GLY A 241 15.85 -6.72 -10.30
N PHE A 242 15.76 -7.00 -8.99
CA PHE A 242 16.40 -6.22 -7.94
C PHE A 242 17.93 -6.22 -8.11
N ASN A 243 18.51 -7.41 -8.29
CA ASN A 243 19.95 -7.62 -8.42
C ASN A 243 20.58 -6.96 -9.66
N GLN A 244 19.78 -6.48 -10.62
CA GLN A 244 20.30 -5.71 -11.76
C GLN A 244 20.73 -4.29 -11.37
N VAL A 245 20.23 -3.77 -10.25
CA VAL A 245 20.59 -2.43 -9.75
C VAL A 245 21.68 -2.54 -8.68
N PHE A 246 21.44 -3.34 -7.62
CA PHE A 246 22.46 -3.71 -6.63
C PHE A 246 22.06 -5.01 -5.92
N ASP A 247 23.01 -5.62 -5.21
CA ASP A 247 22.82 -6.92 -4.54
C ASP A 247 21.76 -6.83 -3.42
N ILE A 248 20.70 -7.62 -3.55
CA ILE A 248 19.63 -7.77 -2.56
C ILE A 248 20.15 -8.23 -1.19
N SER A 249 21.30 -8.92 -1.14
CA SER A 249 21.92 -9.33 0.12
C SER A 249 22.31 -8.15 1.02
N ALA A 250 22.53 -6.96 0.44
CA ALA A 250 22.77 -5.72 1.18
C ALA A 250 21.60 -5.33 2.10
N LEU A 251 20.38 -5.81 1.80
CA LEU A 251 19.20 -5.55 2.63
C LEU A 251 19.15 -6.37 3.92
N GLN A 252 19.96 -7.43 4.07
CA GLN A 252 19.91 -8.32 5.25
C GLN A 252 20.25 -7.64 6.59
N THR A 253 20.79 -6.42 6.55
CA THR A 253 21.03 -5.62 7.77
C THR A 253 19.73 -5.07 8.37
N PHE A 254 18.65 -4.99 7.57
CA PHE A 254 17.37 -4.44 8.00
C PHE A 254 16.41 -5.54 8.46
N SER A 255 15.58 -5.21 9.45
CA SER A 255 14.36 -5.95 9.75
C SER A 255 13.27 -5.69 8.69
N PRO A 256 12.24 -6.56 8.57
CA PRO A 256 11.11 -6.34 7.66
C PRO A 256 10.45 -4.97 7.84
N THR A 257 10.28 -4.53 9.08
CA THR A 257 9.66 -3.23 9.41
C THR A 257 10.55 -2.04 9.02
N GLU A 258 11.87 -2.16 9.19
CA GLU A 258 12.81 -1.11 8.77
C GLU A 258 12.88 -1.01 7.24
N LEU A 259 12.76 -2.14 6.53
CA LEU A 259 12.74 -2.14 5.08
C LEU A 259 11.46 -1.50 4.53
N ASP A 260 10.29 -1.78 5.12
CA ASP A 260 9.04 -1.07 4.81
C ASP A 260 9.18 0.43 5.05
N TYR A 261 9.77 0.80 6.20
CA TYR A 261 10.01 2.18 6.55
C TYR A 261 10.93 2.90 5.54
N LEU A 262 11.96 2.22 5.05
CA LEU A 262 12.91 2.77 4.08
C LEU A 262 12.29 2.94 2.69
N LEU A 263 11.48 1.97 2.24
CA LEU A 263 10.86 1.96 0.91
C LEU A 263 9.62 2.84 0.83
N CYS A 264 8.76 2.75 1.83
CA CYS A 264 7.45 3.40 1.81
C CYS A 264 7.41 4.65 2.70
N GLY A 265 8.41 4.89 3.53
CA GLY A 265 8.41 6.03 4.44
C GLY A 265 7.49 5.84 5.65
N ARG A 266 7.19 6.94 6.33
CA ARG A 266 6.55 6.93 7.65
C ARG A 266 5.06 7.23 7.59
N ARG A 267 4.25 6.48 8.35
CA ARG A 267 2.96 6.97 8.87
C ARG A 267 3.24 7.73 10.16
N GLU A 268 3.11 9.05 10.15
CA GLU A 268 3.36 9.88 11.33
C GLU A 268 2.08 10.09 12.14
N LEU A 269 2.21 10.05 13.46
CA LEU A 269 1.19 10.58 14.35
C LEU A 269 1.47 12.06 14.52
N TRP A 270 0.83 12.89 13.68
CA TRP A 270 0.96 14.34 13.78
C TRP A 270 0.35 14.86 15.08
N LYS A 271 1.18 15.50 15.89
CA LYS A 271 0.74 16.26 17.06
C LYS A 271 1.03 17.74 16.81
N ALA A 272 0.02 18.59 16.96
CA ALA A 272 0.11 20.02 16.69
C ALA A 272 1.36 20.68 17.32
N GLU A 273 1.67 20.31 18.56
CA GLU A 273 2.82 20.80 19.34
C GLU A 273 4.18 20.50 18.68
N THR A 274 4.29 19.36 17.98
CA THR A 274 5.55 18.92 17.35
C THR A 274 5.66 19.38 15.90
N LEU A 275 4.54 19.68 15.25
CA LEU A 275 4.51 20.11 13.84
C LEU A 275 5.16 21.48 13.64
N VAL A 276 5.04 22.37 14.63
CA VAL A 276 5.55 23.75 14.56
C VAL A 276 7.06 23.80 14.33
N ASP A 277 7.81 22.83 14.86
CA ASP A 277 9.28 22.78 14.76
C ASP A 277 9.75 22.25 13.39
N HIS A 278 8.87 21.58 12.65
CA HIS A 278 9.19 20.94 11.37
C HIS A 278 8.72 21.76 10.15
N ILE A 279 7.90 22.79 10.36
CA ILE A 279 7.30 23.58 9.30
C ILE A 279 7.86 25.01 9.35
N LYS A 280 8.23 25.56 8.18
CA LYS A 280 8.64 26.95 8.07
C LYS A 280 7.42 27.84 7.83
N PHE A 281 7.31 28.93 8.58
CA PHE A 281 6.30 29.98 8.36
C PHE A 281 6.98 31.22 7.81
N ASP A 282 6.51 31.73 6.68
CA ASP A 282 7.15 32.87 6.00
C ASP A 282 6.10 33.79 5.34
N HIS A 283 6.56 34.90 4.77
CA HIS A 283 5.78 35.82 3.92
C HIS A 283 4.40 36.17 4.48
N GLY A 284 4.39 36.71 5.71
CA GLY A 284 3.16 37.21 6.35
C GLY A 284 2.53 36.25 7.36
N TYR A 285 3.13 35.07 7.60
CA TYR A 285 2.77 34.20 8.71
C TYR A 285 3.93 33.95 9.68
N THR A 286 3.55 33.68 10.92
CA THR A 286 4.43 33.22 12.00
C THR A 286 3.76 32.06 12.71
N ALA A 287 4.49 31.30 13.53
CA ALA A 287 3.93 30.23 14.34
C ALA A 287 2.75 30.66 15.25
N LYS A 288 2.64 31.95 15.57
CA LYS A 288 1.57 32.51 16.42
C LYS A 288 0.37 33.05 15.64
N SER A 289 0.44 33.07 14.31
CA SER A 289 -0.66 33.59 13.49
C SER A 289 -1.89 32.69 13.64
N PRO A 290 -3.12 33.24 13.81
CA PRO A 290 -4.33 32.42 14.02
C PRO A 290 -4.52 31.34 12.96
N ALA A 291 -4.30 31.68 11.69
CA ALA A 291 -4.39 30.72 10.59
C ALA A 291 -3.38 29.55 10.71
N ILE A 292 -2.17 29.80 11.24
CA ILE A 292 -1.19 28.74 11.45
C ILE A 292 -1.61 27.84 12.61
N VAL A 293 -2.14 28.42 13.70
CA VAL A 293 -2.67 27.63 14.82
C VAL A 293 -3.80 26.72 14.34
N TYR A 294 -4.75 27.24 13.56
CA TYR A 294 -5.83 26.44 12.97
C TYR A 294 -5.29 25.31 12.10
N LEU A 295 -4.32 25.58 11.23
CA LEU A 295 -3.72 24.56 10.37
C LEU A 295 -3.08 23.43 11.19
N LEU A 296 -2.28 23.76 12.21
CA LEU A 296 -1.58 22.77 13.03
C LEU A 296 -2.56 21.90 13.84
N GLU A 297 -3.65 22.48 14.35
CA GLU A 297 -4.71 21.73 15.01
C GLU A 297 -5.43 20.80 14.02
N ILE A 298 -5.80 21.30 12.84
CA ILE A 298 -6.43 20.49 11.78
C ILE A 298 -5.54 19.31 11.40
N MET A 299 -4.25 19.55 11.17
CA MET A 299 -3.29 18.49 10.85
C MET A 299 -3.20 17.44 11.96
N GLY A 300 -3.30 17.85 13.23
CA GLY A 300 -3.31 16.92 14.37
C GLY A 300 -4.61 16.12 14.51
N GLU A 301 -5.71 16.59 13.92
CA GLU A 301 -7.03 15.96 13.95
C GLU A 301 -7.31 15.08 12.72
N PHE A 302 -6.47 15.16 11.67
CA PHE A 302 -6.64 14.37 10.46
C PHE A 302 -6.59 12.86 10.70
N THR A 303 -7.46 12.13 10.00
CA THR A 303 -7.36 10.66 9.90
C THR A 303 -6.11 10.27 9.10
N PRO A 304 -5.62 9.01 9.21
CA PRO A 304 -4.47 8.54 8.42
C PRO A 304 -4.63 8.77 6.91
N GLU A 305 -5.84 8.62 6.38
CA GLU A 305 -6.18 8.84 4.97
C GLU A 305 -6.08 10.33 4.60
N GLN A 306 -6.58 11.22 5.47
CA GLN A 306 -6.47 12.66 5.29
C GLN A 306 -5.03 13.16 5.39
N GLN A 307 -4.23 12.61 6.31
CA GLN A 307 -2.80 12.94 6.42
C GLN A 307 -2.04 12.53 5.16
N ARG A 308 -2.33 11.34 4.64
CA ARG A 308 -1.79 10.83 3.38
C ARG A 308 -2.16 11.73 2.20
N ALA A 309 -3.43 12.09 2.07
CA ALA A 309 -3.91 12.98 1.02
C ALA A 309 -3.30 14.39 1.13
N PHE A 310 -3.14 14.91 2.34
CA PHE A 310 -2.44 16.17 2.60
C PHE A 310 -0.96 16.09 2.19
N CYS A 311 -0.24 15.02 2.53
CA CYS A 311 1.14 14.82 2.12
C CYS A 311 1.26 14.85 0.59
N GLN A 312 0.39 14.12 -0.10
CA GLN A 312 0.36 14.10 -1.56
C GLN A 312 0.07 15.49 -2.12
N PHE A 313 -0.89 16.22 -1.54
CA PHE A 313 -1.22 17.57 -1.94
C PHE A 313 -0.03 18.54 -1.80
N VAL A 314 0.71 18.51 -0.69
CA VAL A 314 1.79 19.49 -0.44
C VAL A 314 3.17 19.07 -0.97
N THR A 315 3.42 17.76 -1.10
CA THR A 315 4.74 17.22 -1.49
C THR A 315 4.74 16.46 -2.82
N GLY A 316 3.56 16.14 -3.37
CA GLY A 316 3.42 15.20 -4.49
C GLY A 316 3.53 13.72 -4.09
N ALA A 317 3.97 13.41 -2.87
CA ALA A 317 4.12 12.05 -2.37
C ALA A 317 3.12 11.75 -1.23
N PRO A 318 2.43 10.61 -1.24
CA PRO A 318 1.42 10.28 -0.23
C PRO A 318 2.02 9.89 1.13
N ARG A 319 3.34 9.73 1.21
CA ARG A 319 4.06 9.38 2.44
C ARG A 319 5.32 10.23 2.58
N LEU A 320 5.72 10.49 3.82
CA LEU A 320 6.91 11.28 4.14
C LEU A 320 8.16 10.41 4.20
N PRO A 321 9.34 10.94 3.84
CA PRO A 321 10.60 10.21 3.92
C PRO A 321 10.97 9.82 5.35
N PRO A 322 11.91 8.85 5.53
CA PRO A 322 12.52 8.55 6.81
C PRO A 322 12.99 9.81 7.55
N GLY A 323 12.37 10.12 8.70
CA GLY A 323 12.59 11.35 9.46
C GLY A 323 11.44 12.38 9.39
N GLY A 324 10.40 12.14 8.58
CA GLY A 324 9.16 12.92 8.58
C GLY A 324 9.27 14.30 7.94
N LEU A 325 8.41 15.23 8.38
CA LEU A 325 8.41 16.62 7.89
C LEU A 325 9.75 17.33 8.13
N ALA A 326 10.50 16.92 9.17
CA ALA A 326 11.74 17.56 9.59
C ALA A 326 12.86 17.47 8.54
N VAL A 327 12.86 16.41 7.74
CA VAL A 327 13.91 16.12 6.74
C VAL A 327 13.50 16.49 5.32
N LEU A 328 12.30 17.03 5.11
CA LEU A 328 11.89 17.51 3.79
C LEU A 328 12.87 18.57 3.30
N ASN A 329 13.35 18.38 2.07
CA ASN A 329 14.26 19.31 1.41
C ASN A 329 13.76 19.60 -0.02
N PRO A 330 13.23 20.80 -0.28
CA PRO A 330 13.08 21.94 0.63
C PRO A 330 12.09 21.70 1.79
N LYS A 331 12.26 22.41 2.92
CA LYS A 331 11.32 22.32 4.06
C LYS A 331 9.92 22.77 3.66
N LEU A 332 8.89 22.10 4.18
CA LEU A 332 7.51 22.53 4.03
C LEU A 332 7.34 23.96 4.54
N THR A 333 6.98 24.87 3.63
CA THR A 333 6.88 26.30 3.91
C THR A 333 5.46 26.79 3.69
N ILE A 334 4.86 27.37 4.74
CA ILE A 334 3.52 27.94 4.69
C ILE A 334 3.63 29.45 4.58
N VAL A 335 2.95 30.01 3.59
CA VAL A 335 2.94 31.45 3.30
C VAL A 335 1.54 31.99 3.24
N ARG A 336 1.40 33.28 3.54
CA ARG A 336 0.11 33.95 3.42
C ARG A 336 -0.25 34.13 1.94
N LYS A 337 -1.39 33.61 1.54
CA LYS A 337 -1.99 33.91 0.23
C LYS A 337 -2.64 35.29 0.31
N HIS A 338 -2.26 36.16 -0.63
CA HIS A 338 -2.96 37.43 -0.85
C HIS A 338 -4.18 37.15 -1.74
N SER A 339 -5.32 37.76 -1.41
CA SER A 339 -6.56 37.49 -2.12
C SER A 339 -6.47 37.86 -3.60
N SER A 340 -7.02 37.00 -4.45
CA SER A 340 -7.03 37.10 -5.91
C SER A 340 -7.55 38.45 -6.41
N SER A 341 -8.53 39.02 -5.68
CA SER A 341 -9.23 40.26 -6.02
C SER A 341 -8.45 41.54 -5.70
N ALA A 342 -7.36 41.45 -4.93
CA ALA A 342 -6.58 42.62 -4.51
C ALA A 342 -5.72 43.22 -5.63
N SER A 343 -5.57 42.53 -6.78
CA SER A 343 -4.73 42.98 -7.90
C SER A 343 -5.48 43.86 -8.92
N ASN A 344 -6.82 43.92 -8.88
CA ASN A 344 -7.62 44.61 -9.91
C ASN A 344 -8.30 45.91 -9.46
N THR A 345 -8.12 46.37 -8.22
CA THR A 345 -8.80 47.58 -7.72
C THR A 345 -7.88 48.46 -6.86
N ALA A 346 -6.73 48.85 -7.41
CA ALA A 346 -5.97 50.00 -6.91
C ALA A 346 -6.62 51.33 -7.34
N SER A 347 -7.92 51.51 -7.09
CA SER A 347 -8.59 52.82 -7.18
C SER A 347 -10.01 52.74 -6.59
N ASN A 348 -10.12 52.87 -5.27
CA ASN A 348 -11.11 53.70 -4.56
C ASN A 348 -11.29 53.20 -3.13
N GLY A 349 -11.09 54.12 -2.17
CA GLY A 349 -11.25 53.87 -0.76
C GLY A 349 -12.68 53.52 -0.38
N ASN A 350 -12.78 52.70 0.68
CA ASN A 350 -13.98 52.16 1.31
C ASN A 350 -14.69 51.03 0.55
N MET A 351 -14.14 49.81 0.65
CA MET A 351 -14.87 48.56 0.46
C MET A 351 -14.72 47.68 1.72
N PRO A 352 -15.73 46.86 2.08
CA PRO A 352 -15.59 45.90 3.17
C PRO A 352 -14.40 45.00 2.87
N SER A 353 -13.64 44.60 3.88
CA SER A 353 -12.60 43.58 3.72
C SER A 353 -13.23 42.34 3.09
N GLU A 354 -13.04 42.12 1.79
CA GLU A 354 -13.51 40.91 1.12
C GLU A 354 -12.88 39.72 1.84
N SER A 355 -13.74 38.77 2.24
CA SER A 355 -13.30 37.68 3.10
C SER A 355 -12.39 36.75 2.30
N ALA A 356 -11.19 36.51 2.82
CA ALA A 356 -10.30 35.49 2.28
C ALA A 356 -10.87 34.06 2.40
N ASP A 357 -12.05 33.91 3.01
CA ASP A 357 -12.76 32.65 3.21
C ASP A 357 -13.21 31.98 1.91
N ASP A 358 -13.38 32.73 0.84
CA ASP A 358 -13.80 32.16 -0.44
C ASP A 358 -12.62 31.58 -1.23
N ASP A 359 -11.41 32.11 -1.06
CA ASP A 359 -10.21 31.65 -1.74
C ASP A 359 -9.83 30.21 -1.32
N LEU A 360 -9.37 29.39 -2.26
CA LEU A 360 -8.79 28.07 -1.97
C LEU A 360 -7.29 28.18 -1.64
N PRO A 361 -6.74 27.29 -0.81
CA PRO A 361 -5.29 27.17 -0.69
C PRO A 361 -4.70 26.68 -2.01
N SER A 362 -3.44 27.02 -2.28
CA SER A 362 -2.72 26.49 -3.44
C SER A 362 -1.32 26.05 -3.07
N VAL A 363 -0.82 25.06 -3.80
CA VAL A 363 0.46 24.39 -3.52
C VAL A 363 1.44 24.57 -4.66
N MET A 364 2.72 24.54 -4.32
CA MET A 364 3.81 24.39 -5.26
C MET A 364 4.63 23.22 -4.77
N THR A 365 4.24 22.02 -5.21
CA THR A 365 4.76 20.73 -4.74
C THR A 365 6.28 20.63 -4.90
N CYS A 366 6.83 21.11 -6.02
CA CYS A 366 8.28 21.15 -6.27
C CYS A 366 9.08 21.92 -5.20
N ALA A 367 8.45 22.87 -4.51
CA ALA A 367 9.08 23.67 -3.47
C ALA A 367 8.61 23.29 -2.06
N ASN A 368 7.69 22.33 -1.91
CA ASN A 368 6.95 22.08 -0.67
C ASN A 368 6.36 23.38 -0.10
N TYR A 369 5.73 24.20 -0.94
CA TYR A 369 5.14 25.49 -0.55
C TYR A 369 3.61 25.42 -0.51
N LEU A 370 2.99 25.82 0.60
CA LEU A 370 1.54 25.97 0.74
C LEU A 370 1.17 27.45 0.92
N LYS A 371 0.45 28.01 -0.06
CA LYS A 371 -0.13 29.35 0.01
C LYS A 371 -1.50 29.24 0.67
N LEU A 372 -1.59 29.68 1.92
CA LEU A 372 -2.79 29.55 2.75
C LEU A 372 -3.48 30.91 2.91
N PRO A 373 -4.77 31.04 2.53
CA PRO A 373 -5.57 32.23 2.83
C PRO A 373 -5.72 32.46 4.33
N PRO A 374 -5.80 33.72 4.79
CA PRO A 374 -6.05 34.06 6.20
C PRO A 374 -7.52 33.85 6.57
N TYR A 375 -7.94 32.58 6.60
CA TYR A 375 -9.31 32.18 6.97
C TYR A 375 -9.72 32.71 8.33
N SER A 376 -10.99 33.10 8.44
CA SER A 376 -11.56 33.70 9.64
C SER A 376 -11.79 32.68 10.77
N THR A 377 -12.07 31.41 10.43
CA THR A 377 -12.25 30.33 11.43
C THR A 377 -11.59 29.01 11.01
N LYS A 378 -11.37 28.12 12.00
CA LYS A 378 -10.83 26.77 11.79
C LYS A 378 -11.74 25.92 10.91
N GLU A 379 -13.06 26.02 11.09
CA GLU A 379 -14.04 25.22 10.36
C GLU A 379 -14.05 25.56 8.86
N ILE A 380 -13.89 26.84 8.53
CA ILE A 380 -13.78 27.30 7.14
C ILE A 380 -12.48 26.76 6.53
N MET A 381 -11.36 26.91 7.23
CA MET A 381 -10.07 26.40 6.79
C MET A 381 -10.12 24.89 6.56
N TYR A 382 -10.69 24.12 7.48
CA TYR A 382 -10.84 22.67 7.35
C TYR A 382 -11.59 22.28 6.09
N LYS A 383 -12.76 22.91 5.85
CA LYS A 383 -13.57 22.65 4.65
C LYS A 383 -12.82 23.00 3.37
N LYS A 384 -12.13 24.15 3.33
CA LYS A 384 -11.39 24.62 2.15
C LYS A 384 -10.14 23.78 1.87
N LEU A 385 -9.42 23.34 2.91
CA LEU A 385 -8.30 22.40 2.78
C LEU A 385 -8.77 21.07 2.20
N LEU A 386 -9.78 20.44 2.80
CA LEU A 386 -10.25 19.14 2.31
C LEU A 386 -10.79 19.22 0.88
N TYR A 387 -11.51 20.30 0.56
CA TYR A 387 -11.95 20.54 -0.82
C TYR A 387 -10.76 20.62 -1.78
N ALA A 388 -9.75 21.44 -1.47
CA ALA A 388 -8.57 21.59 -2.33
C ALA A 388 -7.73 20.32 -2.43
N ILE A 389 -7.60 19.55 -1.34
CA ILE A 389 -6.90 18.26 -1.35
C ILE A 389 -7.61 17.27 -2.27
N ASN A 390 -8.93 17.16 -2.15
CA ASN A 390 -9.71 16.17 -2.89
C ASN A 390 -9.81 16.52 -4.39
N GLU A 391 -10.02 17.80 -4.72
CA GLU A 391 -10.13 18.25 -6.12
C GLU A 391 -8.74 18.38 -6.79
N GLY A 392 -7.71 18.71 -6.01
CA GLY A 392 -6.34 18.88 -6.51
C GLY A 392 -5.60 17.58 -6.84
N GLN A 393 -6.18 16.42 -6.55
CA GLN A 393 -5.56 15.12 -6.88
C GLN A 393 -5.64 14.78 -8.38
N GLY A 394 -6.51 15.45 -9.16
CA GLY A 394 -6.79 15.11 -10.56
C GLY A 394 -6.34 16.12 -11.63
N SER A 395 -5.82 17.30 -11.25
CA SER A 395 -5.33 18.29 -12.22
C SER A 395 -4.17 19.11 -11.64
N PHE A 396 -2.96 18.87 -12.16
CA PHE A 396 -1.82 19.78 -11.99
C PHE A 396 -1.88 20.87 -13.07
N ASP A 397 -2.93 21.70 -13.04
CA ASP A 397 -2.89 22.93 -13.81
C ASP A 397 -1.84 23.85 -13.17
N LEU A 398 -0.66 23.89 -13.81
CA LEU A 398 0.42 24.84 -13.54
C LEU A 398 -0.19 26.25 -13.44
N SER A 399 -0.19 26.80 -12.22
CA SER A 399 -0.62 28.17 -11.94
C SER A 399 0.34 29.21 -12.50
#